data_AF-A0A966M668-F1
#
_entry.id   AF-A0A966M668-F1
#
_cell.length_a   1.000
_cell.length_b   1.000
_cell.length_c   1.000
_cell.angle_alpha   90.00
_cell.angle_beta   90.00
_cell.angle_gamma   90.00
#
_symmetry.space_group_name_H-M   'P 1'
#
loop_
_entity.id
_entity.type
_entity.pdbx_description
1 polymer ?
#
loop_
_entity_poly.entity_id
_entity_poly.type
_entity_poly.pdbx_seq_one_letter_code
_entity_poly.pdbx_strand_id
1 'polypeptide(L)' 'SKVFPAKFSNTCWSLVDTDDGIKVGATYKATDEKIAKVDGFVSQTGEDAALRKATYEESIGWYAGITSDMFG' A
#
# COMPACT_ATOMS: atom_id res chain seq x y z
N SER A 1 4.51 -1.00 -30.76
CA SER A 1 4.05 -1.01 -29.36
C SER A 1 5.28 -1.03 -28.46
N LYS A 2 5.47 -0.05 -27.57
CA LYS A 2 6.57 -0.10 -26.59
C LYS A 2 6.09 -0.95 -25.43
N VAL A 3 6.64 -2.15 -25.30
CA VAL A 3 6.39 -3.01 -24.13
C VAL A 3 7.28 -2.50 -23.01
N PHE A 4 6.68 -1.88 -22.01
CA PHE A 4 7.41 -1.48 -20.81
C PHE A 4 7.61 -2.69 -19.90
N PRO A 5 8.71 -2.76 -19.13
CA PRO A 5 8.88 -3.80 -18.14
C PRO A 5 7.74 -3.81 -17.11
N ALA A 6 7.36 -5.00 -16.63
CA ALA A 6 6.37 -5.16 -15.58
C ALA A 6 6.78 -4.43 -14.30
N LYS A 7 5.81 -3.75 -13.67
CA LYS A 7 5.97 -3.05 -12.40
C LYS A 7 4.92 -3.57 -11.44
N PHE A 8 5.30 -3.79 -10.20
CA PHE A 8 4.39 -4.26 -9.16
C PHE A 8 4.47 -3.33 -7.95
N SER A 9 3.37 -3.22 -7.22
CA SER A 9 3.32 -2.49 -5.95
C SER A 9 2.36 -3.19 -5.02
N ASN A 10 2.65 -3.12 -3.72
CA ASN A 10 1.71 -3.50 -2.68
C ASN A 10 1.61 -2.38 -1.65
N THR A 11 0.46 -2.30 -0.99
CA THR A 11 0.34 -1.66 0.31
C THR A 11 -0.68 -2.47 1.11
N CYS A 12 -0.33 -2.77 2.35
CA CYS A 12 -1.20 -3.44 3.31
C CYS A 12 -1.48 -2.45 4.44
N TRP A 13 -2.76 -2.25 4.74
CA TRP A 13 -3.20 -1.50 5.90
C TRP A 13 -3.64 -2.45 7.00
N SER A 14 -3.37 -2.08 8.24
CA SER A 14 -3.90 -2.73 9.43
C SER A 14 -4.58 -1.68 10.29
N LEU A 15 -5.83 -1.94 10.67
CA LEU A 15 -6.59 -1.11 11.58
C LEU A 15 -6.30 -1.61 12.99
N VAL A 16 -5.71 -0.76 13.82
CA VAL A 16 -5.39 -1.07 15.21
C VAL A 16 -6.63 -0.84 16.08
N ASP A 17 -7.32 0.28 15.84
CA ASP A 17 -8.61 0.65 16.43
C ASP A 17 -9.36 1.59 15.47
N THR A 18 -10.52 2.08 15.88
CA THR A 18 -11.26 3.17 15.23
C THR A 18 -10.37 4.40 15.11
N ASP A 19 -10.26 4.97 13.91
CA ASP A 19 -9.40 6.11 13.59
C ASP A 19 -7.88 5.87 13.86
N ASP A 20 -7.42 4.62 14.01
CA ASP A 20 -5.99 4.28 14.16
C ASP A 20 -5.56 3.23 13.12
N GLY A 21 -4.92 3.70 12.05
CA GLY A 21 -4.39 2.87 10.97
C GLY A 21 -2.87 2.89 10.90
N ILE A 22 -2.28 1.74 10.57
CA ILE A 22 -0.89 1.62 10.13
C ILE A 22 -0.82 1.01 8.74
N LYS A 23 0.28 1.26 8.02
CA LYS A 23 0.50 0.69 6.70
C LYS A 23 1.94 0.29 6.44
N VAL A 24 2.10 -0.68 5.54
CA VAL A 24 3.38 -1.10 4.98
C VAL A 24 3.22 -1.29 3.48
N GLY A 25 4.16 -0.81 2.68
CA GLY A 25 4.08 -0.91 1.23
C GLY A 25 5.44 -0.90 0.56
N ALA A 26 5.46 -1.33 -0.70
CA ALA A 26 6.66 -1.39 -1.49
C ALA A 26 6.36 -1.40 -2.99
N THR A 27 7.36 -0.98 -3.77
CA THR A 27 7.39 -1.15 -5.23
C THR A 27 8.39 -2.23 -5.61
N TYR A 28 8.13 -2.92 -6.70
CA TYR A 28 8.91 -4.05 -7.16
C TYR A 28 9.08 -4.05 -8.68
N LYS A 29 10.18 -4.64 -9.13
CA LYS A 29 10.46 -4.91 -10.54
C LYS A 29 10.76 -6.38 -10.75
N ALA A 30 10.40 -6.90 -11.92
CA ALA A 30 10.93 -8.19 -12.37
C ALA A 30 12.43 -8.05 -12.67
N THR A 31 13.22 -9.02 -12.21
CA THR A 31 14.60 -9.28 -12.65
C THR A 31 14.64 -10.62 -13.37
N ASP A 32 15.78 -10.96 -13.98
CA ASP A 32 15.96 -12.24 -14.67
C ASP A 32 15.79 -13.45 -13.74
N GLU A 33 15.98 -13.25 -12.43
CA GLU A 33 15.93 -14.33 -11.42
C GLU A 33 14.62 -14.34 -10.61
N LYS A 34 14.08 -13.17 -10.26
CA LYS A 34 12.90 -13.04 -9.37
C LYS A 34 12.29 -11.64 -9.39
N ILE A 35 11.18 -11.46 -8.69
CA ILE A 35 10.66 -10.12 -8.37
C ILE A 35 11.48 -9.54 -7.21
N ALA A 36 12.03 -8.34 -7.39
CA ALA A 36 12.87 -7.67 -6.41
C ALA A 36 12.25 -6.34 -5.96
N LYS A 37 12.33 -6.05 -4.66
CA LYS A 37 11.90 -4.78 -4.07
C LYS A 37 12.81 -3.65 -4.59
N VAL A 38 12.19 -2.55 -5.01
CA VAL A 38 12.86 -1.32 -5.44
C VAL A 38 12.91 -0.32 -4.29
N ASP A 39 11.76 -0.05 -3.69
CA ASP A 39 11.61 0.87 -2.56
C ASP A 39 10.43 0.46 -1.68
N GLY A 40 10.32 0.99 -0.46
CA GLY A 40 9.12 0.82 0.35
C GLY A 40 9.13 1.57 1.67
N PHE A 41 8.00 1.51 2.35
CA PHE A 41 7.71 2.27 3.57
C PHE A 41 6.99 1.39 4.60
N VAL A 42 7.09 1.80 5.86
CA VAL A 42 6.32 1.26 6.99
C VAL A 42 5.99 2.40 7.94
N SER A 43 4.77 2.41 8.49
CA SER A 43 4.39 3.33 9.57
C SER A 43 5.39 3.25 10.71
N GLN A 44 5.79 4.41 11.23
CA GLN A 44 6.75 4.51 12.32
C GLN A 44 6.06 4.46 13.69
N THR A 45 6.81 4.01 14.70
CA THR A 45 6.39 4.16 16.09
C THR A 45 6.36 5.64 16.47
N GLY A 46 5.33 6.07 17.19
CA GLY A 46 5.21 7.45 17.66
C GLY A 46 4.67 8.45 16.62
N GLU A 47 4.13 7.98 15.50
CA GLU A 47 3.30 8.82 14.61
C GLU A 47 2.14 9.44 15.40
N ASP A 48 1.82 10.69 15.09
CA ASP A 48 0.74 11.39 15.77
C ASP A 48 -0.64 10.83 15.39
N ALA A 49 -1.63 11.11 16.24
CA ALA A 49 -2.99 10.63 16.07
C ALA A 49 -3.64 11.12 14.77
N ALA A 50 -3.27 12.30 14.26
CA ALA A 50 -3.82 12.82 13.02
C ALA A 50 -3.33 12.01 11.81
N LEU A 51 -2.05 11.64 11.79
CA LEU A 51 -1.47 10.78 10.77
C LEU A 51 -2.01 9.35 10.83
N ARG A 52 -2.21 8.81 12.05
CA ARG A 52 -2.84 7.48 12.25
C ARG A 52 -4.28 7.45 11.75
N LYS A 53 -5.04 8.52 12.02
CA LYS A 53 -6.38 8.69 11.48
C LYS A 53 -6.41 8.82 9.96
N ALA A 54 -5.53 9.63 9.38
CA ALA A 54 -5.43 9.76 7.93
C ALA A 54 -5.09 8.41 7.26
N THR A 55 -4.24 7.60 7.89
CA THR A 55 -3.89 6.25 7.41
C THR A 55 -5.09 5.30 7.49
N TYR A 56 -5.91 5.40 8.53
CA TYR A 56 -7.17 4.68 8.64
C TYR A 56 -8.13 5.08 7.50
N GLU A 57 -8.36 6.38 7.28
CA GLU A 57 -9.27 6.88 6.25
C GLU A 57 -8.82 6.47 4.83
N GLU A 58 -7.51 6.50 4.57
CA GLU A 58 -6.91 6.00 3.32
C GLU A 58 -7.21 4.51 3.10
N SER A 59 -7.20 3.68 4.15
CA SER A 59 -7.48 2.25 4.04
C SER A 59 -8.92 1.96 3.57
N ILE A 60 -9.88 2.78 4.00
CA ILE A 60 -11.28 2.68 3.59
C ILE A 60 -11.41 3.02 2.10
N GLY A 61 -10.75 4.10 1.67
CA GLY A 61 -10.68 4.49 0.27
C GLY A 61 -10.01 3.42 -0.60
N TRP A 62 -8.91 2.83 -0.13
CA TRP A 62 -8.24 1.72 -0.80
C TRP A 62 -9.16 0.52 -0.98
N TYR A 63 -9.86 0.08 0.07
CA TYR A 63 -10.74 -1.08 0.02
C TYR A 63 -11.89 -0.87 -0.98
N ALA A 64 -12.52 0.31 -0.96
CA ALA A 64 -13.56 0.66 -1.93
C ALA A 64 -13.01 0.68 -3.37
N GLY A 65 -11.82 1.27 -3.57
CA GLY A 65 -11.18 1.35 -4.88
C GLY A 65 -10.80 -0.01 -5.46
N ILE A 66 -10.09 -0.84 -4.68
CA ILE A 66 -9.61 -2.15 -5.17
C ILE A 66 -10.76 -3.13 -5.44
N THR A 67 -11.80 -3.12 -4.61
CA THR A 67 -12.97 -3.98 -4.83
C THR A 67 -13.75 -3.56 -6.08
N SER A 68 -13.89 -2.25 -6.33
CA SER A 68 -14.48 -1.74 -7.56
C SER A 68 -13.65 -2.09 -8.80
N ASP A 69 -12.32 -1.98 -8.74
CA ASP A 69 -11.44 -2.29 -9.87
C ASP A 69 -11.46 -3.80 -10.25
N MET A 70 -11.58 -4.67 -9.23
CA MET A 70 -11.59 -6.12 -9.45
C MET A 70 -12.95 -6.67 -9.86
N PHE A 71 -14.06 -6.07 -9.41
CA PHE A 71 -15.39 -6.69 -9.48
C PHE A 71 -16.52 -5.78 -9.99
N GLY A 72 -16.31 -4.47 -10.13
CA GLY A 72 -17.30 -3.50 -10.61
C GLY A 72 -17.26 -3.31 -12.12
#